data_AF-A0A1C6LKR0-F1
#
_entry.id   AF-A0A1C6LKR0-F1
#
_cell.length_a   1.000
_cell.length_b   1.000
_cell.length_c   1.000
_cell.angle_alpha   90.00
_cell.angle_beta   90.00
_cell.angle_gamma   90.00
#
_symmetry.space_group_name_H-M   'P 1'
#
loop_
_entity.id
_entity.type
_entity.pdbx_description
1 polymer ?
#
loop_
_entity_poly.entity_id
_entity_poly.type
_entity_poly.pdbx_seq_one_letter_code
_entity_poly.pdbx_strand_id
1 'polypeptide(L)'
;MAKHGATVLLCLLLAGCSILMPRTVAEQKLGEACRSKINNTPLLPVLLSTPQKVDSYCSCASNKLVSSLSDDEMQEIASKGKAVLGDPKWQGRLLNVGVKCLNTLVE
;
A
#
# COMPACT_ATOMS: atom_id res chain seq x y z
N MET A 1 -25.22 -1.54 -45.09
CA MET A 1 -25.03 -2.70 -44.20
C MET A 1 -23.72 -2.52 -43.45
N ALA A 2 -23.78 -2.20 -42.15
CA ALA A 2 -22.61 -2.09 -41.29
C ALA A 2 -22.90 -2.86 -39.99
N LYS A 3 -22.11 -3.90 -39.73
CA LYS A 3 -22.11 -4.67 -38.48
C LYS A 3 -20.95 -4.14 -37.62
N HIS A 4 -21.28 -3.40 -36.57
CA HIS A 4 -20.43 -3.06 -35.41
C HIS A 4 -21.43 -2.88 -34.25
N GLY A 5 -21.23 -3.34 -33.03
CA GLY A 5 -20.15 -4.06 -32.40
C GLY A 5 -20.70 -4.56 -31.07
N ALA A 6 -20.10 -5.63 -30.57
CA ALA A 6 -20.45 -6.25 -29.32
C ALA A 6 -20.41 -5.28 -28.13
N THR A 7 -21.35 -5.49 -27.22
CA THR A 7 -21.08 -5.65 -25.79
C THR A 7 -20.15 -4.61 -25.17
N VAL A 8 -20.70 -3.54 -24.58
CA VAL A 8 -20.48 -3.12 -23.18
C VAL A 8 -21.53 -2.05 -22.87
N LEU A 9 -22.69 -2.44 -22.34
CA LEU A 9 -23.55 -1.51 -21.61
C LEU A 9 -24.20 -2.26 -20.44
N LEU A 10 -23.35 -2.69 -19.50
CA LEU A 10 -23.79 -3.31 -18.26
C LEU A 10 -22.97 -2.75 -17.09
N CYS A 11 -23.18 -1.47 -16.78
CA CYS A 11 -22.67 -0.82 -15.56
C CYS A 11 -23.79 0.00 -14.90
N LEU A 12 -24.98 -0.57 -14.77
CA LEU A 12 -26.14 0.11 -14.16
C LEU A 12 -26.82 -0.64 -13.00
N LEU A 13 -26.28 -1.75 -12.50
CA LEU A 13 -27.01 -2.57 -11.50
C LEU A 13 -26.14 -3.19 -10.39
N LEU A 14 -25.24 -2.43 -9.76
CA LEU A 14 -24.83 -2.74 -8.38
C LEU A 14 -24.76 -1.46 -7.55
N ALA A 15 -25.68 -1.38 -6.59
CA ALA A 15 -25.59 -0.47 -5.47
C ALA A 15 -24.21 -0.59 -4.79
N GLY A 16 -23.53 0.54 -4.60
CA GLY A 16 -22.26 0.61 -3.88
C GLY A 16 -21.01 0.58 -4.77
N CYS A 17 -20.87 1.54 -5.69
CA CYS A 17 -19.53 1.93 -6.16
C CYS A 17 -18.75 2.41 -4.93
N SER A 18 -17.94 1.52 -4.39
CA SER A 18 -17.09 1.78 -3.24
C SER A 18 -16.07 2.85 -3.61
N ILE A 19 -16.30 4.10 -3.18
CA ILE A 19 -15.30 5.19 -3.19
C ILE A 19 -14.18 4.91 -2.15
N LEU A 20 -14.01 3.64 -1.73
CA LEU A 20 -12.88 3.14 -0.94
C LEU A 20 -11.68 2.70 -1.81
N MET A 21 -11.80 2.76 -3.14
CA MET A 21 -10.78 2.24 -4.08
C MET A 21 -9.38 2.87 -3.92
N PRO A 22 -9.19 4.19 -3.73
CA PRO A 22 -7.84 4.77 -3.69
C PRO A 22 -7.07 4.32 -2.44
N ARG A 23 -7.76 4.30 -1.29
CA ARG A 23 -7.17 3.94 -0.01
C ARG A 23 -6.73 2.48 0.03
N THR A 24 -7.62 1.55 -0.30
CA THR A 24 -7.30 0.11 -0.27
C THR A 24 -6.19 -0.23 -1.26
N VAL A 25 -6.19 0.38 -2.45
CA VAL A 25 -5.13 0.21 -3.44
C VAL A 25 -3.80 0.77 -2.90
N ALA A 26 -3.80 1.97 -2.32
CA ALA A 26 -2.60 2.56 -1.75
C ALA A 26 -2.02 1.71 -0.60
N GLU A 27 -2.86 1.20 0.31
CA GLU A 27 -2.44 0.32 1.41
C GLU A 27 -1.81 -0.97 0.86
N GLN A 28 -2.43 -1.59 -0.15
CA GLN A 28 -1.89 -2.80 -0.79
C GLN A 28 -0.55 -2.52 -1.46
N LYS A 29 -0.44 -1.47 -2.27
CA LYS A 29 0.80 -1.12 -2.99
C LYS A 29 1.95 -0.79 -2.03
N LEU A 30 1.67 -0.03 -0.98
CA LEU A 30 2.65 0.25 0.07
C LEU A 30 3.05 -1.00 0.84
N GLY A 31 2.09 -1.88 1.17
CA GLY A 31 2.39 -3.15 1.83
C GLY A 31 3.28 -4.06 0.99
N GLU A 32 3.01 -4.16 -0.31
CA GLU A 32 3.85 -4.93 -1.24
C GLU A 32 5.26 -4.34 -1.39
N ALA A 33 5.35 -3.01 -1.51
CA ALA A 33 6.63 -2.34 -1.59
C ALA A 33 7.43 -2.49 -0.28
N CYS A 34 6.76 -2.40 0.87
CA CYS A 34 7.36 -2.61 2.18
C CYS A 34 8.02 -4.00 2.26
N ARG A 35 7.27 -5.05 1.91
CA ARG A 35 7.78 -6.44 1.91
C ARG A 35 8.98 -6.62 0.99
N SER A 36 9.02 -5.97 -0.16
CA SER A 36 10.16 -6.08 -1.09
C SER A 36 11.41 -5.34 -0.61
N LYS A 37 11.27 -4.38 0.31
CA LYS A 37 12.38 -3.56 0.83
C LYS A 37 12.91 -3.98 2.19
N ILE A 38 12.18 -4.78 2.98
CA ILE A 38 12.62 -5.21 4.32
C ILE A 38 14.01 -5.84 4.30
N ASN A 39 14.25 -6.78 3.39
CA ASN A 39 15.53 -7.48 3.30
C ASN A 39 16.72 -6.56 2.97
N ASN A 40 16.45 -5.37 2.43
CA ASN A 40 17.45 -4.37 2.05
C ASN A 40 17.52 -3.20 3.04
N THR A 41 16.74 -3.24 4.12
CA THR A 41 16.73 -2.18 5.13
C THR A 41 17.55 -2.63 6.33
N PRO A 42 18.58 -1.88 6.75
CA PRO A 42 19.38 -2.24 7.91
C PRO A 42 18.51 -2.49 9.15
N LEU A 43 18.87 -3.50 9.94
CA LEU A 43 18.22 -3.90 11.21
C LEU A 43 16.79 -4.46 11.10
N LEU A 44 15.99 -4.09 10.10
CA LEU A 44 14.61 -4.60 9.97
C LEU A 44 14.53 -6.13 9.86
N PRO A 45 15.38 -6.84 9.09
CA PRO A 45 15.33 -8.30 9.03
C PRO A 45 15.59 -8.99 10.37
N VAL A 46 16.42 -8.37 11.22
CA VAL A 46 16.73 -8.90 12.56
C VAL A 46 15.56 -8.69 13.51
N LEU A 47 14.91 -7.51 13.44
CA LEU A 47 13.75 -7.17 14.27
C LEU A 47 12.48 -7.93 13.83
N LEU A 48 12.28 -8.08 12.52
CA LEU A 48 11.15 -8.73 11.88
C LEU A 48 11.51 -10.17 11.47
N SER A 49 12.15 -10.90 12.38
CA SER A 49 12.78 -12.21 12.17
C SER A 49 11.86 -13.34 11.68
N THR A 50 10.56 -13.10 11.51
CA THR A 50 9.60 -14.06 10.98
C THR A 50 8.73 -13.43 9.89
N PRO A 51 8.22 -14.21 8.92
CA PRO A 51 7.29 -13.72 7.91
C PRO A 51 6.04 -13.06 8.51
N GLN A 52 5.54 -13.58 9.64
CA GLN A 52 4.39 -13.00 10.35
C GLN A 52 4.70 -11.60 10.89
N LYS A 53 5.88 -11.39 11.50
CA LYS A 53 6.30 -10.06 11.96
C LYS A 53 6.47 -9.09 10.80
N VAL A 54 7.00 -9.56 9.67
CA VAL A 54 7.09 -8.78 8.42
C VAL A 54 5.71 -8.33 7.94
N ASP A 55 4.74 -9.26 7.89
CA ASP A 55 3.39 -8.95 7.44
C ASP A 55 2.65 -8.00 8.38
N SER A 56 2.75 -8.23 9.70
CA SER A 56 2.17 -7.35 10.72
C SER A 56 2.79 -5.95 10.67
N TYR A 57 4.11 -5.84 10.55
CA TYR A 57 4.82 -4.57 10.40
C TYR A 57 4.36 -3.83 9.14
N CYS A 58 4.41 -4.48 7.97
CA CYS A 58 4.07 -3.82 6.71
C CYS A 58 2.60 -3.43 6.63
N SER A 59 1.70 -4.23 7.20
CA SER A 59 0.26 -3.91 7.24
C SER A 59 -0.02 -2.74 8.18
N CYS A 60 0.62 -2.70 9.35
CA CYS A 60 0.51 -1.56 10.26
C CYS A 60 1.09 -0.28 9.63
N ALA A 61 2.29 -0.36 9.06
CA ALA A 61 2.98 0.79 8.48
C ALA A 61 2.23 1.35 7.26
N SER A 62 1.74 0.49 6.36
CA SER A 62 0.95 0.93 5.21
C SER A 62 -0.37 1.57 5.64
N ASN A 63 -1.11 0.94 6.56
CA ASN A 63 -2.38 1.48 7.04
C ASN A 63 -2.22 2.83 7.74
N LYS A 64 -1.24 2.95 8.65
CA LYS A 64 -0.97 4.23 9.34
C LYS A 64 -0.49 5.30 8.37
N LEU A 65 0.34 4.95 7.39
CA LEU A 65 0.81 5.90 6.39
C LEU A 65 -0.37 6.41 5.58
N VAL A 66 -1.17 5.53 4.98
CA VAL A 66 -2.33 5.90 4.15
C VAL A 66 -3.37 6.70 4.91
N SER A 67 -3.57 6.44 6.21
CA SER A 67 -4.46 7.23 7.07
C SER A 67 -4.06 8.71 7.19
N SER A 68 -2.82 9.06 6.85
CA SER A 68 -2.29 10.42 6.92
C SER A 68 -2.09 11.09 5.56
N LEU A 69 -2.49 10.43 4.46
CA LEU A 69 -2.27 10.92 3.11
C LEU A 69 -3.44 11.73 2.60
N SER A 70 -3.12 12.72 1.77
CA SER A 70 -4.07 13.36 0.88
C SER A 70 -4.46 12.45 -0.29
N ASP A 71 -5.55 12.78 -0.98
CA ASP A 71 -5.99 12.03 -2.18
C ASP A 71 -4.95 12.05 -3.30
N ASP A 72 -4.27 13.19 -3.51
CA ASP A 72 -3.18 13.32 -4.49
C ASP A 72 -2.01 12.39 -4.18
N GLU A 73 -1.67 12.26 -2.90
CA GLU A 73 -0.62 11.36 -2.43
C GLU A 73 -0.99 9.89 -2.56
N MET A 74 -2.26 9.54 -2.29
CA MET A 74 -2.78 8.19 -2.54
C MET A 74 -2.75 7.86 -4.04
N GLN A 75 -3.08 8.82 -4.90
CA GLN A 75 -2.97 8.68 -6.36
C GLN A 75 -1.50 8.51 -6.81
N GLU A 76 -0.58 9.25 -6.20
CA GLU A 76 0.86 9.12 -6.45
C GLU A 76 1.34 7.68 -6.14
N ILE A 77 0.98 7.13 -4.98
CA ILE A 77 1.28 5.75 -4.60
C ILE A 77 0.66 4.75 -5.56
N ALA A 78 -0.62 4.93 -5.92
CA ALA A 78 -1.32 4.04 -6.82
C ALA A 78 -0.64 3.99 -8.19
N SER A 79 -0.16 5.14 -8.69
CA SER A 79 0.57 5.23 -9.95
C SER A 79 1.97 4.61 -9.90
N LYS A 80 2.72 4.82 -8.80
CA LYS A 80 4.09 4.30 -8.64
C LYS A 80 4.13 2.82 -8.27
N GLY A 81 3.09 2.30 -7.63
CA GLY A 81 3.00 0.90 -7.21
C GLY A 81 4.21 0.46 -6.38
N LYS A 82 4.85 -0.67 -6.74
CA LYS A 82 6.03 -1.21 -6.03
C LYS A 82 7.26 -0.29 -6.11
N ALA A 83 7.33 0.59 -7.12
CA ALA A 83 8.45 1.52 -7.28
C ALA A 83 8.36 2.71 -6.29
N VAL A 84 7.26 2.86 -5.55
CA VAL A 84 7.06 3.99 -4.64
C VAL A 84 8.15 4.09 -3.58
N LEU A 85 8.68 2.97 -3.07
CA LEU A 85 9.79 2.97 -2.11
C LEU A 85 11.18 3.01 -2.77
N GLY A 86 11.26 3.29 -4.08
CA GLY A 86 12.48 3.80 -4.71
C GLY A 86 12.67 5.29 -4.46
N ASP A 87 11.61 5.99 -4.07
CA ASP A 87 11.63 7.42 -3.73
C ASP A 87 11.98 7.61 -2.24
N PRO A 88 13.05 8.35 -1.92
CA PRO A 88 13.46 8.60 -0.54
C PRO A 88 12.37 9.23 0.34
N LYS A 89 11.48 10.05 -0.24
CA LYS A 89 10.32 10.66 0.47
C LYS A 89 9.45 9.55 1.08
N TRP A 90 9.08 8.57 0.27
CA TRP A 90 8.17 7.50 0.67
C TRP A 90 8.84 6.48 1.57
N GLN A 91 10.12 6.18 1.33
CA GLN A 91 10.91 5.33 2.22
C GLN A 91 11.03 5.95 3.62
N GLY A 92 11.41 7.23 3.72
CA GLY A 92 11.54 7.92 4.99
C GLY A 92 10.22 8.00 5.76
N ARG A 93 9.11 8.32 5.07
CA ARG A 93 7.79 8.33 5.68
C ARG A 93 7.40 6.95 6.20
N LEU A 94 7.51 5.91 5.38
CA LEU A 94 7.16 4.54 5.78
C LEU A 94 7.97 4.09 7.00
N LEU A 95 9.28 4.36 7.05
CA LEU A 95 10.11 4.04 8.20
C LEU A 95 9.67 4.81 9.46
N ASN A 96 9.37 6.10 9.34
CA ASN A 96 8.92 6.92 10.47
C ASN A 96 7.59 6.40 11.06
N VAL A 97 6.64 5.98 10.22
CA VAL A 97 5.41 5.35 10.72
C VAL A 97 5.67 3.92 11.21
N GLY A 98 6.58 3.21 10.56
CA GLY A 98 6.99 1.85 10.90
C GLY A 98 7.60 1.72 12.30
N VAL A 99 8.35 2.72 12.77
CA VAL A 99 8.86 2.74 14.16
C VAL A 99 7.72 2.62 15.17
N LYS A 100 6.57 3.27 14.92
CA LYS A 100 5.38 3.15 15.78
C LYS A 100 4.75 1.76 15.75
N CYS A 101 4.96 1.01 14.66
CA CYS A 101 4.50 -0.37 14.50
C CYS A 101 5.47 -1.40 15.07
N LEU A 102 6.76 -1.07 15.20
CA LEU A 102 7.72 -1.95 15.87
C LEU A 102 7.42 -2.08 17.37
N ASN A 103 7.00 -0.97 18.01
CA ASN A 103 6.63 -0.99 19.44
C ASN A 103 5.49 -1.98 19.73
N THR A 104 4.55 -2.17 18.79
CA THR A 104 3.44 -3.12 18.93
C THR A 104 3.81 -4.58 18.62
N LEU A 105 5.05 -4.86 18.21
CA LEU A 105 5.54 -6.20 17.86
C LEU A 105 6.52 -6.79 18.88
N VAL A 106 6.91 -5.99 19.88
CA VAL A 106 7.86 -6.34 20.96
C VAL A 106 7.13 -6.57 22.30
N GLU A 107 5.85 -6.17 22.39
CA GLU A 107 4.91 -6.58 23.44
C GLU A 107 4.36 -7.99 23.18
#